data_AF-A0A9X6N7S0-F1
#
_entry.id   AF-A0A9X6N7S0-F1
#
_cell.length_a   1.000
_cell.length_b   1.000
_cell.length_c   1.000
_cell.angle_alpha   90.00
_cell.angle_beta   90.00
_cell.angle_gamma   90.00
#
_symmetry.space_group_name_H-M   'P 1'
#
loop_
_entity.id
_entity.type
_entity.pdbx_description
1 polymer ?
#
loop_
_entity_poly.entity_id
_entity_poly.type
_entity_poly.pdbx_seq_one_letter_code
_entity_poly.pdbx_strand_id
1 'polypeptide(L)'
;MELKANLAPKKISGNSNQQLENEKFVRKRECVHKLLNIWTVVKYSLIAIFLSLALVLIVSIGVPVLRANHDIDSKIYQLGKNITDVLRFILPVTITIYTFSYRESKQIASSNIGSMREKIQLNMFIVFSVLTFGTGMILHSLVIVYNGLLLIWYMLVIISIYLLAILLINSFQNINIINLSKITINLTNDSIRNLKKLMSIWNGLEANQVSRLITKQEERAHAHIESTYQILKYMNEKNMNSMFDRDLKNLEKTLIIFNNPDFFNLDEIEDVYIQDEKIEIYERLYQTILSNQVKLIVDLFNQNKIIKAQEALNILTTSLYPKFDHIVLHQCYRIELYHLTSNFKLDDIHKFSPLLKALNQMEKEKIEKVYQNLIIRAVENGDIKFLCNIVYLVTKEEEQDNNKDEISPIQLIVAGIVKRKIVQKDVHLILRAILKSIELGHHACAGFLIKFLVTRFNGLDIRISLANFSKTNANVVLDFTENEQKTTEETDIQRNDFNFNSDTFDYCYYKMAILIYGQQVFAKENKLAVKNTESHNKHIEISKALDGCEYLNYLFEKINKVNSSYGLLYVTKEDFMKDLKRKVKWEILKSNSEK
;
A
#
# COMPACT_ATOMS: atom_id res chain seq x y z
N MET A 1 24.88 -52.41 8.13
CA MET A 1 23.95 -52.82 9.20
C MET A 1 22.80 -51.83 9.15
N GLU A 2 21.69 -52.29 8.58
CA GLU A 2 20.48 -51.50 8.35
C GLU A 2 19.82 -51.10 9.66
N LEU A 3 19.37 -49.85 9.76
CA LEU A 3 18.31 -49.45 10.68
C LEU A 3 17.33 -48.55 9.92
N LYS A 4 16.43 -49.23 9.19
CA LYS A 4 15.15 -48.66 8.75
C LYS A 4 14.33 -48.34 9.99
N ALA A 5 14.35 -47.08 10.43
CA ALA A 5 13.32 -46.57 11.32
C ALA A 5 12.10 -46.20 10.46
N ASN A 6 11.11 -47.09 10.43
CA ASN A 6 9.76 -46.82 9.95
C ASN A 6 9.15 -45.66 10.75
N LEU A 7 9.17 -44.45 10.19
CA LEU A 7 8.22 -43.40 10.55
C LEU A 7 7.17 -43.35 9.44
N ALA A 8 6.10 -44.10 9.67
CA ALA A 8 4.90 -44.06 8.85
C ALA A 8 4.38 -42.61 8.76
N PRO A 9 3.86 -42.16 7.60
CA PRO A 9 3.14 -40.91 7.54
C PRO A 9 1.91 -41.05 8.43
N LYS A 10 1.87 -40.26 9.52
CA LYS A 10 0.68 -40.13 10.35
C LYS A 10 -0.40 -39.55 9.43
N LYS A 11 -1.32 -40.41 8.98
CA LYS A 11 -2.50 -40.02 8.21
C LYS A 11 -3.17 -38.88 8.97
N ILE A 12 -3.11 -37.69 8.38
CA ILE A 12 -3.99 -36.58 8.73
C ILE A 12 -5.40 -37.13 8.54
N SER A 13 -6.08 -37.48 9.63
CA SER A 13 -7.51 -37.76 9.62
C SER A 13 -8.24 -36.42 9.48
N GLY A 14 -8.08 -35.79 8.32
CA GLY A 14 -8.97 -34.73 7.86
C GLY A 14 -10.31 -35.39 7.58
N ASN A 15 -11.37 -34.82 8.15
CA ASN A 15 -12.74 -35.26 7.98
C ASN A 15 -13.02 -35.53 6.48
N SER A 16 -13.39 -36.76 6.09
CA SER A 16 -13.54 -37.14 4.68
C SER A 16 -14.51 -36.23 3.89
N ASN A 17 -15.45 -35.62 4.62
CA ASN A 17 -16.34 -34.59 4.11
C ASN A 17 -15.61 -33.29 3.71
N GLN A 18 -14.60 -32.86 4.46
CA GLN A 18 -13.84 -31.63 4.20
C GLN A 18 -12.90 -31.78 3.00
N GLN A 19 -12.27 -32.95 2.84
CA GLN A 19 -11.50 -33.26 1.63
C GLN A 19 -12.40 -33.31 0.39
N LEU A 20 -13.59 -33.93 0.49
CA LEU A 20 -14.58 -33.98 -0.59
C LEU A 20 -15.12 -32.58 -0.94
N GLU A 21 -15.32 -31.71 0.05
CA GLU A 21 -15.73 -30.31 -0.17
C GLU A 21 -14.63 -29.48 -0.85
N ASN A 22 -13.38 -29.66 -0.45
CA ASN A 22 -12.23 -29.00 -1.06
C ASN A 22 -12.06 -29.44 -2.53
N GLU A 23 -12.17 -30.73 -2.83
CA GLU A 23 -12.14 -31.25 -4.20
C GLU A 23 -13.33 -30.74 -5.04
N LYS A 24 -14.55 -30.73 -4.48
CA LYS A 24 -15.73 -30.16 -5.14
C LYS A 24 -15.55 -28.66 -5.44
N PHE A 25 -14.95 -27.92 -4.51
CA PHE A 25 -14.67 -26.49 -4.70
C PHE A 25 -13.65 -26.24 -5.81
N VAL A 26 -12.52 -26.97 -5.80
CA VAL A 26 -11.48 -26.88 -6.85
C VAL A 26 -12.07 -27.26 -8.21
N ARG A 27 -12.76 -28.40 -8.34
CA ARG A 27 -13.42 -28.79 -9.60
C ARG A 27 -14.47 -27.79 -10.07
N LYS A 28 -15.27 -27.23 -9.16
CA LYS A 28 -16.24 -26.18 -9.50
C LYS A 28 -15.55 -24.94 -10.06
N ARG A 29 -14.42 -24.54 -9.48
CA ARG A 29 -13.64 -23.37 -9.94
C ARG A 29 -12.96 -23.63 -11.27
N GLU A 30 -12.35 -24.79 -11.46
CA GLU A 30 -11.84 -25.20 -12.77
C GLU A 30 -12.93 -25.18 -13.83
N CYS A 31 -14.10 -25.72 -13.50
CA CYS A 31 -15.26 -25.71 -14.37
C CYS A 31 -15.63 -24.26 -14.69
N VAL A 32 -15.77 -23.36 -13.70
CA VAL A 32 -16.06 -21.92 -13.92
C VAL A 32 -14.99 -21.24 -14.78
N HIS A 33 -13.70 -21.53 -14.59
CA HIS A 33 -12.62 -20.98 -15.41
C HIS A 33 -12.64 -21.50 -16.85
N LYS A 34 -12.88 -22.80 -17.05
CA LYS A 34 -13.09 -23.41 -18.38
C LYS A 34 -14.39 -22.90 -19.02
N LEU A 35 -15.46 -22.70 -18.22
CA LEU A 35 -16.76 -22.15 -18.60
C LEU A 35 -16.63 -20.69 -19.08
N LEU A 36 -15.77 -19.89 -18.45
CA LEU A 36 -15.56 -18.50 -18.82
C LEU A 36 -14.95 -18.35 -20.23
N ASN A 37 -14.18 -19.35 -20.67
CA ASN A 37 -13.54 -19.33 -22.00
C ASN A 37 -14.44 -19.85 -23.13
N ILE A 38 -15.42 -20.73 -22.87
CA ILE A 38 -16.13 -21.43 -23.95
C ILE A 38 -17.64 -21.61 -23.70
N TRP A 39 -18.08 -21.78 -22.44
CA TRP A 39 -19.39 -22.38 -22.16
C TRP A 39 -20.48 -21.40 -21.74
N THR A 40 -20.18 -20.13 -21.46
CA THR A 40 -21.22 -19.08 -21.37
C THR A 40 -21.89 -18.88 -22.73
N VAL A 41 -21.12 -18.88 -23.81
CA VAL A 41 -21.62 -18.89 -25.20
C VAL A 41 -22.50 -20.12 -25.43
N VAL A 42 -22.04 -21.31 -25.02
CA VAL A 42 -22.80 -22.56 -25.19
C VAL A 42 -24.06 -22.59 -24.32
N LYS A 43 -24.05 -22.07 -23.09
CA LYS A 43 -25.21 -22.08 -22.19
C LYS A 43 -26.30 -21.10 -22.63
N TYR A 44 -25.92 -19.89 -23.06
CA TYR A 44 -26.89 -18.94 -23.65
C TYR A 44 -27.35 -19.40 -25.03
N SER A 45 -26.49 -20.02 -25.83
CA SER A 45 -26.87 -20.65 -27.09
C SER A 45 -27.79 -21.86 -26.86
N LEU A 46 -27.59 -22.66 -25.80
CA LEU A 46 -28.48 -23.76 -25.42
C LEU A 46 -29.82 -23.27 -24.91
N ILE A 47 -29.86 -22.21 -24.09
CA ILE A 47 -31.12 -21.60 -23.65
C ILE A 47 -31.87 -20.99 -24.85
N ALA A 48 -31.16 -20.33 -25.77
CA ALA A 48 -31.73 -19.83 -27.01
C ALA A 48 -32.23 -20.97 -27.91
N ILE A 49 -31.50 -22.09 -27.99
CA ILE A 49 -31.91 -23.31 -28.71
C ILE A 49 -33.14 -23.94 -28.03
N PHE A 50 -33.20 -23.99 -26.71
CA PHE A 50 -34.34 -24.58 -25.97
C PHE A 50 -35.60 -23.70 -26.07
N LEU A 51 -35.44 -22.37 -25.96
CA LEU A 51 -36.51 -21.41 -26.28
C LEU A 51 -36.93 -21.51 -27.74
N SER A 52 -35.99 -21.76 -28.66
CA SER A 52 -36.31 -21.99 -30.08
C SER A 52 -37.11 -23.26 -30.29
N LEU A 53 -36.74 -24.37 -29.62
CA LEU A 53 -37.47 -25.63 -29.69
C LEU A 53 -38.85 -25.54 -29.05
N ALA A 54 -38.99 -24.83 -27.93
CA ALA A 54 -40.28 -24.59 -27.28
C ALA A 54 -41.19 -23.71 -28.16
N LEU A 55 -40.64 -22.68 -28.81
CA LEU A 55 -41.37 -21.81 -29.72
C LEU A 55 -41.72 -22.53 -31.04
N VAL A 56 -40.82 -23.37 -31.57
CA VAL A 56 -41.08 -24.28 -32.71
C VAL A 56 -42.23 -25.22 -32.37
N LEU A 57 -42.27 -25.78 -31.15
CA LEU A 57 -43.37 -26.63 -30.69
C LEU A 57 -44.69 -25.84 -30.61
N ILE A 58 -44.70 -24.67 -29.99
CA ILE A 58 -45.88 -23.80 -29.88
C ILE A 58 -46.39 -23.36 -31.27
N VAL A 59 -45.48 -23.00 -32.19
CA VAL A 59 -45.81 -22.57 -33.55
C VAL A 59 -46.19 -23.75 -34.43
N SER A 60 -45.54 -24.91 -34.34
CA SER A 60 -45.91 -26.12 -35.10
C SER A 60 -47.28 -26.67 -34.72
N ILE A 61 -47.71 -26.45 -33.47
CA ILE A 61 -49.06 -26.76 -32.98
C ILE A 61 -50.06 -25.65 -33.41
N GLY A 62 -49.63 -24.39 -33.51
CA GLY A 62 -50.46 -23.25 -33.92
C GLY A 62 -50.61 -23.02 -35.44
N VAL A 63 -49.65 -23.45 -36.25
CA VAL A 63 -49.62 -23.28 -37.72
C VAL A 63 -50.73 -24.06 -38.45
N PRO A 64 -51.15 -25.26 -38.02
CA PRO A 64 -52.35 -25.91 -38.56
C PRO A 64 -53.62 -25.06 -38.39
N VAL A 65 -53.68 -24.24 -37.33
CA VAL A 65 -54.82 -23.35 -37.03
C VAL A 65 -54.76 -22.05 -37.86
N LEU A 66 -53.57 -21.57 -38.21
CA LEU A 66 -53.35 -20.37 -39.04
C LEU A 66 -53.54 -20.60 -40.55
N ARG A 67 -53.49 -21.86 -41.00
CA ARG A 67 -53.65 -22.25 -42.42
C ARG A 67 -55.03 -21.91 -43.02
N ALA A 68 -55.98 -21.46 -42.21
CA ALA A 68 -57.33 -21.11 -42.64
C ALA A 68 -57.47 -19.67 -43.19
N ASN A 69 -56.47 -18.77 -43.03
CA ASN A 69 -56.62 -17.35 -43.36
C ASN A 69 -55.45 -16.78 -44.18
N HIS A 70 -55.64 -16.65 -45.50
CA HIS A 70 -54.66 -16.05 -46.43
C HIS A 70 -54.28 -14.59 -46.11
N ASP A 71 -55.16 -13.83 -45.43
CA ASP A 71 -54.90 -12.44 -45.02
C ASP A 71 -53.86 -12.31 -43.90
N ILE A 72 -53.58 -13.39 -43.17
CA ILE A 72 -52.61 -13.38 -42.06
C ILE A 72 -51.18 -13.53 -42.58
N ASP A 73 -50.97 -14.30 -43.65
CA ASP A 73 -49.65 -14.54 -44.24
C ASP A 73 -49.02 -13.26 -44.82
N SER A 74 -49.83 -12.42 -45.46
CA SER A 74 -49.37 -11.15 -46.04
C SER A 74 -48.97 -10.12 -44.97
N LYS A 75 -49.71 -10.06 -43.85
CA LYS A 75 -49.39 -9.20 -42.70
C LYS A 75 -48.13 -9.66 -41.96
N ILE A 76 -47.94 -10.97 -41.80
CA ILE A 76 -46.72 -11.56 -41.20
C ILE A 76 -45.50 -11.22 -42.06
N TYR A 77 -45.61 -11.34 -43.39
CA TYR A 77 -44.54 -11.00 -44.31
C TYR A 77 -44.19 -9.49 -44.30
N GLN A 78 -45.20 -8.61 -44.27
CA GLN A 78 -45.00 -7.16 -44.12
C GLN A 78 -44.36 -6.79 -42.78
N LEU A 79 -44.78 -7.43 -41.68
CA LEU A 79 -44.15 -7.27 -40.37
C LEU A 79 -42.67 -7.68 -40.41
N GLY A 80 -42.37 -8.79 -41.08
CA GLY A 80 -41.00 -9.27 -41.25
C GLY A 80 -40.09 -8.28 -42.00
N LYS A 81 -40.63 -7.66 -43.05
CA LYS A 81 -39.95 -6.61 -43.80
C LYS A 81 -39.63 -5.39 -42.95
N ASN A 82 -40.62 -4.89 -42.21
CA ASN A 82 -40.45 -3.73 -41.33
C ASN A 82 -39.39 -4.00 -40.26
N ILE A 83 -39.32 -5.22 -39.70
CA ILE A 83 -38.30 -5.60 -38.71
C ILE A 83 -36.90 -5.64 -39.34
N THR A 84 -36.75 -6.22 -40.53
CA THR A 84 -35.46 -6.21 -41.27
C THR A 84 -34.98 -4.79 -41.54
N ASP A 85 -35.89 -3.91 -41.96
CA ASP A 85 -35.59 -2.51 -42.25
C ASP A 85 -35.19 -1.74 -40.97
N VAL A 86 -35.83 -2.02 -39.83
CA VAL A 86 -35.49 -1.41 -38.54
C VAL A 86 -34.12 -1.90 -38.02
N LEU A 87 -33.79 -3.19 -38.19
CA LEU A 87 -32.50 -3.76 -37.78
C LEU A 87 -31.30 -3.05 -38.44
N ARG A 88 -31.48 -2.58 -39.68
CA ARG A 88 -30.48 -1.78 -40.41
C ARG A 88 -30.05 -0.52 -39.64
N PHE A 89 -30.98 0.11 -38.93
CA PHE A 89 -30.71 1.33 -38.14
C PHE A 89 -30.28 1.02 -36.71
N ILE A 90 -30.80 -0.06 -36.11
CA ILE A 90 -30.47 -0.46 -34.74
C ILE A 90 -29.00 -0.84 -34.60
N LEU A 91 -28.42 -1.54 -35.60
CA LEU A 91 -27.05 -2.05 -35.50
C LEU A 91 -26.00 -0.93 -35.35
N PRO A 92 -25.98 0.12 -36.20
CA PRO A 92 -25.09 1.28 -36.00
C PRO A 92 -25.30 2.01 -34.66
N VAL A 93 -26.56 2.21 -34.26
CA VAL A 93 -26.90 2.88 -32.99
C VAL A 93 -26.37 2.08 -31.80
N THR A 94 -26.52 0.76 -31.83
CA THR A 94 -26.07 -0.14 -30.75
C THR A 94 -24.55 -0.15 -30.64
N ILE A 95 -23.83 -0.18 -31.77
CA ILE A 95 -22.36 -0.07 -31.78
C ILE A 95 -21.94 1.29 -31.20
N THR A 96 -22.66 2.36 -31.52
CA THR A 96 -22.37 3.71 -31.00
C THR A 96 -22.60 3.78 -29.49
N ILE A 97 -23.72 3.25 -28.98
CA ILE A 97 -24.00 3.20 -27.53
C ILE A 97 -22.96 2.34 -26.80
N TYR A 98 -22.61 1.19 -27.36
CA TYR A 98 -21.57 0.32 -26.80
C TYR A 98 -20.22 1.03 -26.75
N THR A 99 -19.77 1.64 -27.85
CA THR A 99 -18.46 2.30 -27.92
C THR A 99 -18.39 3.49 -26.97
N PHE A 100 -19.47 4.25 -26.83
CA PHE A 100 -19.59 5.30 -25.82
C PHE A 100 -19.53 4.74 -24.40
N SER A 101 -20.36 3.75 -24.06
CA SER A 101 -20.39 3.12 -22.73
C SER A 101 -19.05 2.47 -22.36
N TYR A 102 -18.41 1.79 -23.31
CA TYR A 102 -17.08 1.21 -23.15
C TYR A 102 -16.02 2.29 -22.89
N ARG A 103 -16.07 3.41 -23.63
CA ARG A 103 -15.15 4.53 -23.42
C ARG A 103 -15.35 5.17 -22.04
N GLU A 104 -16.60 5.45 -21.65
CA GLU A 104 -16.93 6.03 -20.35
C GLU A 104 -16.52 5.11 -19.20
N SER A 105 -16.85 3.81 -19.28
CA SER A 105 -16.46 2.84 -18.25
C SER A 105 -14.94 2.68 -18.12
N LYS A 106 -14.19 2.76 -19.23
CA LYS A 106 -12.72 2.76 -19.21
C LYS A 106 -12.11 4.06 -18.70
N GLN A 107 -12.81 5.19 -18.84
CA GLN A 107 -12.41 6.45 -18.18
C GLN A 107 -12.64 6.37 -16.66
N ILE A 108 -13.70 5.70 -16.20
CA ILE A 108 -13.99 5.51 -14.78
C ILE A 108 -13.01 4.49 -14.16
N ALA A 109 -12.80 3.36 -14.82
CA ALA A 109 -11.91 2.29 -14.37
C ALA A 109 -11.25 1.56 -15.55
N SER A 110 -10.03 1.97 -15.86
CA SER A 110 -9.20 1.37 -16.91
C SER A 110 -8.94 -0.13 -16.71
N SER A 111 -8.79 -0.59 -15.47
CA SER A 111 -8.50 -1.99 -15.11
C SER A 111 -9.74 -2.88 -15.04
N ASN A 112 -10.93 -2.35 -15.34
CA ASN A 112 -12.17 -3.15 -15.31
C ASN A 112 -12.12 -4.31 -16.35
N ILE A 113 -12.13 -5.54 -15.84
CA ILE A 113 -12.12 -6.82 -16.59
C ILE A 113 -13.49 -7.16 -17.20
N GLY A 114 -14.58 -6.52 -16.73
CA GLY A 114 -15.95 -6.76 -17.24
C GLY A 114 -16.09 -6.64 -18.76
N SER A 115 -15.20 -5.87 -19.39
CA SER A 115 -15.08 -5.67 -20.83
C SER A 115 -15.00 -6.95 -21.68
N MET A 116 -14.45 -8.06 -21.18
CA MET A 116 -14.31 -9.28 -22.01
C MET A 116 -15.66 -9.96 -22.26
N ARG A 117 -16.52 -10.05 -21.23
CA ARG A 117 -17.88 -10.61 -21.38
C ARG A 117 -18.72 -9.75 -22.32
N GLU A 118 -18.60 -8.44 -22.19
CA GLU A 118 -19.33 -7.48 -23.02
C GLU A 118 -18.86 -7.49 -24.46
N LYS A 119 -17.54 -7.62 -24.70
CA LYS A 119 -16.97 -7.78 -26.04
C LYS A 119 -17.49 -9.06 -26.71
N ILE A 120 -17.57 -10.17 -25.98
CA ILE A 120 -18.16 -11.42 -26.48
C ILE A 120 -19.65 -11.21 -26.79
N GLN A 121 -20.40 -10.54 -25.92
CA GLN A 121 -21.83 -10.26 -26.13
C GLN A 121 -22.08 -9.35 -27.34
N LEU A 122 -21.26 -8.31 -27.54
CA LEU A 122 -21.32 -7.45 -28.72
C LEU A 122 -21.03 -8.26 -29.99
N ASN A 123 -19.96 -9.05 -30.00
CA ASN A 123 -19.61 -9.86 -31.17
C ASN A 123 -20.75 -10.84 -31.52
N MET A 124 -21.35 -11.48 -30.51
CA MET A 124 -22.52 -12.34 -30.71
C MET A 124 -23.70 -11.54 -31.27
N PHE A 125 -24.02 -10.37 -30.70
CA PHE A 125 -25.09 -9.51 -31.20
C PHE A 125 -24.87 -9.12 -32.67
N ILE A 126 -23.64 -8.73 -33.05
CA ILE A 126 -23.31 -8.36 -34.43
C ILE A 126 -23.50 -9.56 -35.36
N VAL A 127 -22.95 -10.74 -35.02
CA VAL A 127 -23.06 -11.95 -35.85
C VAL A 127 -24.53 -12.34 -36.05
N PHE A 128 -25.33 -12.40 -34.97
CA PHE A 128 -26.74 -12.75 -35.07
C PHE A 128 -27.57 -11.70 -35.81
N SER A 129 -27.26 -10.40 -35.63
CA SER A 129 -27.98 -9.33 -36.34
C SER A 129 -27.67 -9.33 -37.84
N VAL A 130 -26.42 -9.58 -38.24
CA VAL A 130 -26.02 -9.71 -39.65
C VAL A 130 -26.67 -10.95 -40.27
N LEU A 131 -26.68 -12.09 -39.57
CA LEU A 131 -27.37 -13.30 -40.03
C LEU A 131 -28.87 -13.09 -40.18
N THR A 132 -29.51 -12.40 -39.22
CA THR A 132 -30.94 -12.05 -39.26
C THR A 132 -31.25 -11.14 -40.46
N PHE A 133 -30.42 -10.14 -40.69
CA PHE A 133 -30.56 -9.21 -41.82
C PHE A 133 -30.37 -9.92 -43.16
N GLY A 134 -29.31 -10.72 -43.30
CA GLY A 134 -29.01 -11.45 -44.54
C GLY A 134 -30.08 -12.50 -44.88
N THR A 135 -30.52 -13.28 -43.89
CA THR A 135 -31.62 -14.24 -44.07
C THR A 135 -32.96 -13.55 -44.37
N GLY A 136 -33.22 -12.38 -43.79
CA GLY A 136 -34.39 -11.55 -44.11
C GLY A 136 -34.38 -11.07 -45.55
N MET A 137 -33.24 -10.57 -46.05
CA MET A 137 -33.10 -10.18 -47.46
C MET A 137 -33.35 -11.35 -48.43
N ILE A 138 -32.80 -12.53 -48.13
CA ILE A 138 -33.01 -13.73 -48.95
C ILE A 138 -34.48 -14.13 -48.94
N LEU A 139 -35.13 -14.12 -47.77
CA LEU A 139 -36.55 -14.44 -47.64
C LEU A 139 -37.44 -13.47 -48.43
N HIS A 140 -37.04 -12.20 -48.53
CA HIS A 140 -37.75 -11.22 -49.35
C HIS A 140 -37.52 -11.37 -50.86
N SER A 141 -36.40 -11.97 -51.27
CA SER A 141 -36.09 -12.22 -52.68
C SER A 141 -36.77 -13.48 -53.26
N LEU A 142 -37.25 -14.38 -52.40
CA LEU A 142 -37.90 -15.62 -52.81
C LEU A 142 -39.42 -15.41 -52.97
N VAL A 143 -39.93 -15.74 -54.17
CA VAL A 143 -41.36 -15.60 -54.53
C VAL A 143 -42.25 -16.63 -53.80
N ILE A 144 -41.68 -17.75 -53.33
CA ILE A 144 -42.39 -18.79 -52.57
C ILE A 144 -41.79 -18.87 -51.17
N VAL A 145 -42.59 -18.55 -50.16
CA VAL A 145 -42.18 -18.54 -48.76
C VAL A 145 -42.18 -19.97 -48.20
N TYR A 146 -41.00 -20.48 -47.85
CA TYR A 146 -40.89 -21.74 -47.11
C TYR A 146 -41.12 -21.50 -45.61
N ASN A 147 -42.17 -22.12 -45.05
CA ASN A 147 -42.54 -21.99 -43.63
C ASN A 147 -41.39 -22.29 -42.66
N GLY A 148 -40.48 -23.22 -42.99
CA GLY A 148 -39.31 -23.52 -42.17
C GLY A 148 -38.28 -22.39 -42.14
N LEU A 149 -38.04 -21.72 -43.28
CA LEU A 149 -37.11 -20.59 -43.40
C LEU A 149 -37.64 -19.35 -42.66
N LEU A 150 -38.95 -19.11 -42.76
CA LEU A 150 -39.63 -18.05 -42.02
C LEU A 150 -39.53 -18.25 -40.51
N LEU A 151 -39.69 -19.49 -40.03
CA LEU A 151 -39.54 -19.82 -38.62
C LEU A 151 -38.10 -19.60 -38.13
N ILE A 152 -37.10 -20.10 -38.87
CA ILE A 152 -35.69 -19.87 -38.56
C ILE A 152 -35.37 -18.38 -38.49
N TRP A 153 -35.91 -17.59 -39.42
CA TRP A 153 -35.74 -16.14 -39.43
C TRP A 153 -36.33 -15.47 -38.19
N TYR A 154 -37.58 -15.79 -37.80
CA TYR A 154 -38.16 -15.27 -36.56
C TYR A 154 -37.37 -15.67 -35.31
N MET A 155 -36.80 -16.86 -35.28
CA MET A 155 -35.92 -17.27 -34.18
C MET A 155 -34.66 -16.40 -34.09
N LEU A 156 -34.03 -16.11 -35.22
CA LEU A 156 -32.87 -15.21 -35.28
C LEU A 156 -33.21 -13.78 -34.84
N VAL A 157 -34.40 -13.28 -35.21
CA VAL A 157 -34.93 -11.99 -34.74
C VAL A 157 -35.06 -11.98 -33.22
N ILE A 158 -35.70 -12.99 -32.62
CA ILE A 158 -35.90 -13.07 -31.16
C ILE A 158 -34.55 -13.09 -30.42
N ILE A 159 -33.60 -13.89 -30.92
CA ILE A 159 -32.25 -13.98 -30.33
C ILE A 159 -31.53 -12.63 -30.43
N SER A 160 -31.63 -11.95 -31.58
CA SER A 160 -31.00 -10.64 -31.80
C SER A 160 -31.59 -9.56 -30.88
N ILE A 161 -32.92 -9.54 -30.69
CA ILE A 161 -33.60 -8.62 -29.77
C ILE A 161 -33.19 -8.91 -28.32
N TYR A 162 -33.11 -10.19 -27.93
CA TYR A 162 -32.66 -10.57 -26.58
C TYR A 162 -31.21 -10.12 -26.30
N LEU A 163 -30.30 -10.37 -27.25
CA LEU A 163 -28.91 -9.93 -27.15
C LEU A 163 -28.80 -8.41 -27.10
N LEU A 164 -29.59 -7.69 -27.91
CA LEU A 164 -29.68 -6.24 -27.89
C LEU A 164 -30.12 -5.72 -26.51
N ALA A 165 -31.20 -6.28 -25.96
CA ALA A 165 -31.72 -5.88 -24.65
C ALA A 165 -30.67 -6.06 -23.55
N ILE A 166 -29.98 -7.20 -23.52
CA ILE A 166 -28.89 -7.45 -22.57
C ILE A 166 -27.74 -6.47 -22.76
N LEU A 167 -27.34 -6.21 -24.00
CA LEU A 167 -26.23 -5.33 -24.30
C LEU A 167 -26.54 -3.89 -23.87
N LEU A 168 -27.76 -3.41 -24.12
CA LEU A 168 -28.21 -2.10 -23.65
C LEU A 168 -28.26 -2.03 -22.12
N ILE A 169 -28.85 -3.04 -21.45
CA ILE A 169 -28.89 -3.11 -19.99
C ILE A 169 -27.47 -3.04 -19.41
N ASN A 170 -26.53 -3.83 -19.92
CA ASN A 170 -25.14 -3.82 -19.44
C ASN A 170 -24.45 -2.48 -19.74
N SER A 171 -24.67 -1.90 -20.92
CA SER A 171 -24.10 -0.61 -21.30
C SER A 171 -24.57 0.53 -20.37
N PHE A 172 -25.84 0.55 -19.99
CA PHE A 172 -26.36 1.53 -19.03
C PHE A 172 -25.89 1.25 -17.60
N GLN A 173 -25.77 -0.02 -17.20
CA GLN A 173 -25.21 -0.39 -15.90
C GLN A 173 -23.75 0.05 -15.75
N ASN A 174 -22.96 0.00 -16.83
CA ASN A 174 -21.56 0.41 -16.83
C ASN A 174 -21.34 1.92 -16.78
N ILE A 175 -22.29 2.70 -17.28
CA ILE A 175 -22.30 4.17 -17.13
C ILE A 175 -22.72 4.54 -15.70
N ASN A 176 -23.59 3.75 -15.08
CA ASN A 176 -24.04 4.01 -13.71
C ASN A 176 -22.97 3.61 -12.69
N ILE A 177 -22.19 4.60 -12.26
CA ILE A 177 -21.12 4.49 -11.27
C ILE A 177 -21.56 3.75 -9.99
N ILE A 178 -22.79 3.95 -9.52
CA ILE A 178 -23.30 3.28 -8.30
C ILE A 178 -23.35 1.76 -8.49
N ASN A 179 -23.85 1.32 -9.64
CA ASN A 179 -23.98 -0.10 -9.94
C ASN A 179 -22.60 -0.68 -10.26
N LEU A 180 -21.79 0.04 -11.04
CA LEU A 180 -20.43 -0.34 -11.38
C LEU A 180 -19.58 -0.54 -10.12
N SER A 181 -19.64 0.39 -9.16
CA SER A 181 -18.88 0.29 -7.92
C SER A 181 -19.33 -0.88 -7.06
N LYS A 182 -20.65 -1.05 -6.89
CA LYS A 182 -21.23 -2.18 -6.16
C LYS A 182 -20.81 -3.52 -6.76
N ILE A 183 -20.86 -3.67 -8.08
CA ILE A 183 -20.45 -4.89 -8.77
C ILE A 183 -18.95 -5.12 -8.56
N THR A 184 -18.13 -4.09 -8.75
CA THR A 184 -16.66 -4.21 -8.64
C THR A 184 -16.25 -4.58 -7.22
N ILE A 185 -16.80 -3.95 -6.19
CA ILE A 185 -16.54 -4.28 -4.78
C ILE A 185 -16.96 -5.71 -4.44
N ASN A 186 -18.09 -6.18 -4.97
CA ASN A 186 -18.52 -7.56 -4.77
C ASN A 186 -17.55 -8.54 -5.44
N LEU A 187 -17.06 -8.23 -6.65
CA LEU A 187 -16.05 -9.04 -7.34
C LEU A 187 -14.72 -9.04 -6.58
N THR A 188 -14.31 -7.92 -5.99
CA THR A 188 -13.12 -7.81 -5.12
C THR A 188 -13.28 -8.70 -3.88
N ASN A 189 -14.41 -8.60 -3.18
CA ASN A 189 -14.75 -9.41 -2.02
C ASN A 189 -14.72 -10.91 -2.33
N ASP A 190 -15.41 -11.31 -3.40
CA ASP A 190 -15.45 -12.69 -3.83
C ASP A 190 -14.04 -13.17 -4.20
N SER A 191 -13.25 -12.34 -4.87
CA SER A 191 -11.92 -12.73 -5.32
C SER A 191 -10.95 -12.97 -4.17
N ILE A 192 -10.94 -12.10 -3.16
CA ILE A 192 -10.12 -12.26 -1.95
C ILE A 192 -10.58 -13.47 -1.14
N ARG A 193 -11.90 -13.67 -0.97
CA ARG A 193 -12.43 -14.84 -0.24
C ARG A 193 -12.09 -16.15 -0.95
N ASN A 194 -12.12 -16.16 -2.29
CA ASN A 194 -11.72 -17.34 -3.06
C ASN A 194 -10.23 -17.59 -2.98
N LEU A 195 -9.42 -16.54 -3.02
CA LEU A 195 -7.96 -16.64 -2.84
C LEU A 195 -7.63 -17.22 -1.46
N LYS A 196 -8.25 -16.70 -0.39
CA LYS A 196 -8.14 -17.25 0.98
C LYS A 196 -8.39 -18.76 1.00
N LYS A 197 -9.52 -19.20 0.44
CA LYS A 197 -9.88 -20.62 0.36
C LYS A 197 -8.85 -21.44 -0.41
N LEU A 198 -8.42 -20.99 -1.58
CA LEU A 198 -7.42 -21.71 -2.38
C LEU A 198 -6.06 -21.79 -1.66
N MET A 199 -5.62 -20.71 -1.02
CA MET A 199 -4.38 -20.67 -0.23
C MET A 199 -4.39 -21.63 0.95
N SER A 200 -5.55 -21.79 1.59
CA SER A 200 -5.72 -22.76 2.69
C SER A 200 -5.71 -24.23 2.22
N ILE A 201 -6.08 -24.49 0.96
CA ILE A 201 -6.10 -25.85 0.38
C ILE A 201 -4.72 -26.24 -0.18
N TRP A 202 -3.91 -25.26 -0.58
CA TRP A 202 -2.64 -25.50 -1.23
C TRP A 202 -1.57 -25.93 -0.23
N ASN A 203 -0.80 -26.98 -0.55
CA ASN A 203 0.25 -27.52 0.30
C ASN A 203 1.66 -27.01 -0.06
N GLY A 204 1.78 -25.95 -0.87
CA GLY A 204 3.05 -25.31 -1.31
C GLY A 204 3.88 -26.10 -2.31
N LEU A 205 3.82 -27.43 -2.32
CA LEU A 205 4.60 -28.26 -3.26
C LEU A 205 4.13 -28.09 -4.73
N GLU A 206 5.14 -27.94 -5.61
CA GLU A 206 5.15 -27.52 -7.03
C GLU A 206 3.95 -27.87 -7.93
N ALA A 207 3.74 -27.01 -8.96
CA ALA A 207 2.99 -27.17 -10.22
C ALA A 207 1.65 -27.93 -10.22
N ASN A 208 0.98 -28.02 -9.07
CA ASN A 208 -0.36 -28.61 -8.99
C ASN A 208 -1.40 -27.70 -9.66
N GLN A 209 -2.49 -28.27 -10.19
CA GLN A 209 -3.60 -27.51 -10.80
C GLN A 209 -4.08 -26.33 -9.93
N VAL A 210 -4.03 -26.50 -8.60
CA VAL A 210 -4.36 -25.49 -7.60
C VAL A 210 -3.44 -24.26 -7.69
N SER A 211 -2.13 -24.42 -7.90
CA SER A 211 -1.18 -23.29 -8.04
C SER A 211 -1.54 -22.40 -9.22
N ARG A 212 -1.83 -22.98 -10.40
CA ARG A 212 -2.28 -22.23 -11.59
C ARG A 212 -3.60 -21.50 -11.36
N LEU A 213 -4.51 -22.08 -10.57
CA LEU A 213 -5.76 -21.44 -10.20
C LEU A 213 -5.52 -20.29 -9.21
N ILE A 214 -4.60 -20.44 -8.27
CA ILE A 214 -4.20 -19.40 -7.32
C ILE A 214 -3.63 -18.21 -8.08
N THR A 215 -2.65 -18.40 -8.97
CA THR A 215 -2.07 -17.30 -9.77
C THR A 215 -3.14 -16.57 -10.56
N LYS A 216 -4.01 -17.29 -11.28
CA LYS A 216 -5.12 -16.67 -12.02
C LYS A 216 -6.13 -15.94 -11.13
N GLN A 217 -6.31 -16.43 -9.90
CA GLN A 217 -7.23 -15.82 -8.95
C GLN A 217 -6.61 -14.59 -8.28
N GLU A 218 -5.31 -14.59 -8.07
CA GLU A 218 -4.51 -13.44 -7.65
C GLU A 218 -4.51 -12.35 -8.74
N GLU A 219 -4.25 -12.67 -10.00
CA GLU A 219 -4.33 -11.72 -11.14
C GLU A 219 -5.71 -11.04 -11.22
N ARG A 220 -6.79 -11.81 -10.98
CA ARG A 220 -8.15 -11.26 -10.90
C ARG A 220 -8.33 -10.36 -9.69
N ALA A 221 -7.84 -10.78 -8.52
CA ALA A 221 -7.90 -9.98 -7.31
C ALA A 221 -7.17 -8.64 -7.51
N HIS A 222 -5.97 -8.66 -8.10
CA HIS A 222 -5.22 -7.46 -8.48
C HIS A 222 -6.06 -6.49 -9.30
N ALA A 223 -6.60 -6.95 -10.43
CA ALA A 223 -7.37 -6.09 -11.32
C ALA A 223 -8.66 -5.55 -10.67
N HIS A 224 -9.36 -6.37 -9.86
CA HIS A 224 -10.56 -5.93 -9.15
C HIS A 224 -10.26 -4.92 -8.04
N ILE A 225 -9.16 -5.11 -7.30
CA ILE A 225 -8.69 -4.14 -6.30
C ILE A 225 -8.32 -2.83 -6.98
N GLU A 226 -7.48 -2.88 -8.01
CA GLU A 226 -7.07 -1.69 -8.75
C GLU A 226 -8.29 -0.95 -9.33
N SER A 227 -9.24 -1.69 -9.91
CA SER A 227 -10.47 -1.11 -10.46
C SER A 227 -11.32 -0.46 -9.36
N THR A 228 -11.34 -1.03 -8.14
CA THR A 228 -12.06 -0.43 -7.01
C THR A 228 -11.44 0.91 -6.62
N TYR A 229 -10.11 0.98 -6.54
CA TYR A 229 -9.38 2.23 -6.25
C TYR A 229 -9.56 3.29 -7.34
N GLN A 230 -9.54 2.89 -8.62
CA GLN A 230 -9.80 3.80 -9.74
C GLN A 230 -11.21 4.42 -9.66
N ILE A 231 -12.22 3.60 -9.32
CA ILE A 231 -13.59 4.08 -9.09
C ILE A 231 -13.64 5.06 -7.93
N LEU A 232 -12.98 4.77 -6.80
CA LEU A 232 -12.92 5.68 -5.66
C LEU A 232 -12.28 7.02 -6.04
N LYS A 233 -11.17 6.99 -6.80
CA LYS A 233 -10.53 8.19 -7.32
C LYS A 233 -11.49 9.01 -8.19
N TYR A 234 -12.15 8.36 -9.14
CA TYR A 234 -13.14 9.01 -10.02
C TYR A 234 -14.30 9.62 -9.23
N MET A 235 -14.87 8.89 -8.26
CA MET A 235 -15.93 9.40 -7.39
C MET A 235 -15.49 10.65 -6.63
N ASN A 236 -14.24 10.66 -6.16
CA ASN A 236 -13.70 11.82 -5.47
C ASN A 236 -13.52 13.02 -6.42
N GLU A 237 -12.98 12.81 -7.62
CA GLU A 237 -12.84 13.85 -8.65
C GLU A 237 -14.20 14.46 -9.06
N LYS A 238 -15.25 13.64 -9.10
CA LYS A 238 -16.63 14.08 -9.39
C LYS A 238 -17.42 14.53 -8.14
N ASN A 239 -16.78 14.67 -6.98
CA ASN A 239 -17.39 15.10 -5.71
C ASN A 239 -18.59 14.22 -5.25
N MET A 240 -18.59 12.93 -5.58
CA MET A 240 -19.63 11.97 -5.20
C MET A 240 -19.38 11.46 -3.76
N ASN A 241 -19.45 12.37 -2.78
CA ASN A 241 -18.94 12.14 -1.42
C ASN A 241 -19.60 10.95 -0.70
N SER A 242 -20.93 10.90 -0.63
CA SER A 242 -21.65 9.83 0.07
C SER A 242 -21.38 8.43 -0.51
N MET A 243 -21.17 8.36 -1.83
CA MET A 243 -20.84 7.11 -2.52
C MET A 243 -19.41 6.69 -2.23
N PHE A 244 -18.48 7.64 -2.28
CA PHE A 244 -17.09 7.43 -1.90
C PHE A 244 -16.99 6.86 -0.48
N ASP A 245 -17.62 7.50 0.51
CA ASP A 245 -17.50 7.09 1.91
C ASP A 245 -18.08 5.68 2.16
N ARG A 246 -19.21 5.37 1.51
CA ARG A 246 -19.82 4.04 1.56
C ARG A 246 -18.91 2.97 0.95
N ASP A 247 -18.34 3.28 -0.21
CA ASP A 247 -17.57 2.32 -1.00
C ASP A 247 -16.16 2.11 -0.40
N LEU A 248 -15.57 3.15 0.20
CA LEU A 248 -14.35 3.05 1.01
C LEU A 248 -14.54 2.13 2.21
N LYS A 249 -15.65 2.26 2.96
CA LYS A 249 -15.98 1.37 4.08
C LYS A 249 -16.21 -0.08 3.64
N ASN A 250 -16.80 -0.29 2.46
CA ASN A 250 -16.97 -1.64 1.94
C ASN A 250 -15.64 -2.26 1.52
N LEU A 251 -14.73 -1.46 0.94
CA LEU A 251 -13.37 -1.89 0.64
C LEU A 251 -12.59 -2.22 1.92
N GLU A 252 -12.67 -1.38 2.96
CA GLU A 252 -12.03 -1.61 4.27
C GLU A 252 -12.39 -2.99 4.83
N LYS A 253 -13.68 -3.37 4.82
CA LYS A 253 -14.13 -4.70 5.25
C LYS A 253 -13.46 -5.83 4.47
N THR A 254 -13.25 -5.64 3.17
CA THR A 254 -12.53 -6.61 2.34
C THR A 254 -11.06 -6.72 2.72
N LEU A 255 -10.41 -5.57 2.94
CA LEU A 255 -9.00 -5.50 3.32
C LEU A 255 -8.74 -6.13 4.69
N ILE A 256 -9.65 -5.96 5.65
CA ILE A 256 -9.60 -6.61 6.96
C ILE A 256 -9.63 -8.14 6.81
N ILE A 257 -10.38 -8.70 5.86
CA ILE A 257 -10.41 -10.14 5.59
C ILE A 257 -9.09 -10.62 4.98
N PHE A 258 -8.48 -9.82 4.10
CA PHE A 258 -7.21 -10.14 3.46
C PHE A 258 -6.04 -10.12 4.44
N ASN A 259 -5.96 -9.10 5.29
CA ASN A 259 -4.91 -8.92 6.29
C ASN A 259 -5.36 -9.44 7.67
N ASN A 260 -5.92 -10.65 7.70
CA ASN A 260 -6.31 -11.35 8.92
C ASN A 260 -5.31 -12.50 9.17
N PRO A 261 -4.83 -12.73 10.41
CA PRO A 261 -3.96 -13.86 10.72
C PRO A 261 -4.51 -15.22 10.24
N ASP A 262 -5.83 -15.37 10.27
CA ASP A 262 -6.54 -16.56 9.82
C ASP A 262 -6.56 -16.72 8.29
N PHE A 263 -5.89 -15.85 7.51
CA PHE A 263 -5.92 -15.92 6.05
C PHE A 263 -5.43 -17.27 5.53
N PHE A 264 -4.40 -17.84 6.16
CA PHE A 264 -3.86 -19.15 5.79
C PHE A 264 -4.51 -20.32 6.57
N ASN A 265 -5.49 -20.04 7.46
CA ASN A 265 -6.05 -21.01 8.42
C ASN A 265 -4.94 -21.73 9.21
N LEU A 266 -4.03 -20.96 9.84
CA LEU A 266 -3.02 -21.52 10.73
C LEU A 266 -3.72 -21.94 12.03
N ASP A 267 -3.57 -23.19 12.45
CA ASP A 267 -4.11 -23.64 13.75
C ASP A 267 -3.43 -22.84 14.88
N GLU A 268 -4.21 -22.37 15.86
CA GLU A 268 -3.79 -21.45 16.95
C GLU A 268 -2.65 -21.98 17.88
N ILE A 269 -2.06 -23.14 17.60
CA ILE A 269 -1.30 -23.92 18.59
C ILE A 269 0.21 -24.01 18.32
N GLU A 270 0.73 -23.75 17.12
CA GLU A 270 2.19 -23.74 16.89
C GLU A 270 2.56 -22.66 15.85
N ASP A 271 3.79 -22.13 15.92
CA ASP A 271 4.39 -21.25 14.90
C ASP A 271 4.47 -22.00 13.55
N VAL A 272 3.34 -22.09 12.84
CA VAL A 272 3.25 -22.75 11.55
C VAL A 272 3.95 -21.85 10.53
N TYR A 273 5.18 -22.22 10.19
CA TYR A 273 5.94 -21.64 9.10
C TYR A 273 5.09 -21.61 7.81
N ILE A 274 4.77 -20.41 7.35
CA ILE A 274 4.10 -20.21 6.07
C ILE A 274 5.14 -20.43 4.98
N GLN A 275 4.87 -21.34 4.04
CA GLN A 275 5.75 -21.63 2.92
C GLN A 275 6.03 -20.37 2.08
N ASP A 276 7.30 -20.19 1.68
CA ASP A 276 7.77 -18.99 0.97
C ASP A 276 6.95 -18.70 -0.31
N GLU A 277 6.53 -19.72 -1.07
CA GLU A 277 5.75 -19.49 -2.30
C GLU A 277 4.34 -18.93 -2.03
N LYS A 278 3.74 -19.25 -0.88
CA LYS A 278 2.45 -18.67 -0.48
C LYS A 278 2.61 -17.20 -0.10
N ILE A 279 3.70 -16.88 0.58
CA ILE A 279 4.03 -15.51 0.95
C ILE A 279 4.30 -14.67 -0.29
N GLU A 280 5.04 -15.18 -1.28
CA GLU A 280 5.35 -14.44 -2.51
C GLU A 280 4.07 -14.01 -3.27
N ILE A 281 3.10 -14.92 -3.43
CA ILE A 281 1.82 -14.59 -4.09
C ILE A 281 1.00 -13.59 -3.23
N TYR A 282 1.01 -13.77 -1.91
CA TYR A 282 0.34 -12.84 -0.99
C TYR A 282 0.97 -11.44 -1.06
N GLU A 283 2.29 -11.38 -1.05
CA GLU A 283 3.11 -10.17 -1.12
C GLU A 283 2.79 -9.36 -2.36
N ARG A 284 2.73 -9.98 -3.55
CA ARG A 284 2.35 -9.27 -4.78
C ARG A 284 1.02 -8.54 -4.64
N LEU A 285 0.00 -9.25 -4.18
CA LEU A 285 -1.33 -8.67 -3.97
C LEU A 285 -1.32 -7.58 -2.90
N TYR A 286 -0.58 -7.81 -1.81
CA TYR A 286 -0.41 -6.86 -0.73
C TYR A 286 0.27 -5.57 -1.19
N GLN A 287 1.34 -5.66 -1.99
CA GLN A 287 2.01 -4.52 -2.59
C GLN A 287 1.06 -3.71 -3.49
N THR A 288 0.20 -4.38 -4.27
CA THR A 288 -0.81 -3.69 -5.09
C THR A 288 -1.84 -2.95 -4.24
N ILE A 289 -2.30 -3.56 -3.15
CA ILE A 289 -3.22 -2.91 -2.20
C ILE A 289 -2.57 -1.67 -1.59
N LEU A 290 -1.35 -1.81 -1.06
CA LEU A 290 -0.63 -0.72 -0.40
C LEU A 290 -0.35 0.43 -1.38
N SER A 291 0.18 0.14 -2.57
CA SER A 291 0.49 1.16 -3.58
C SER A 291 -0.74 1.94 -3.99
N ASN A 292 -1.88 1.26 -4.21
CA ASN A 292 -3.13 1.95 -4.54
C ASN A 292 -3.71 2.73 -3.37
N GLN A 293 -3.59 2.23 -2.13
CA GLN A 293 -4.00 2.96 -0.93
C GLN A 293 -3.18 4.25 -0.77
N VAL A 294 -1.86 4.19 -0.91
CA VAL A 294 -0.97 5.35 -0.83
C VAL A 294 -1.31 6.36 -1.92
N LYS A 295 -1.49 5.92 -3.17
CA LYS A 295 -1.91 6.80 -4.28
C LYS A 295 -3.24 7.51 -3.96
N LEU A 296 -4.22 6.78 -3.43
CA LEU A 296 -5.51 7.36 -3.04
C LEU A 296 -5.33 8.43 -1.95
N ILE A 297 -4.53 8.15 -0.92
CA ILE A 297 -4.25 9.11 0.17
C ILE A 297 -3.60 10.38 -0.39
N VAL A 298 -2.55 10.23 -1.21
CA VAL A 298 -1.84 11.35 -1.85
C VAL A 298 -2.80 12.19 -2.70
N ASP A 299 -3.63 11.56 -3.53
CA ASP A 299 -4.61 12.25 -4.36
C ASP A 299 -5.63 13.04 -3.52
N LEU A 300 -6.15 12.44 -2.44
CA LEU A 300 -7.11 13.09 -1.55
C LEU A 300 -6.51 14.33 -0.86
N PHE A 301 -5.28 14.22 -0.37
CA PHE A 301 -4.59 15.37 0.22
C PHE A 301 -4.25 16.44 -0.80
N ASN A 302 -3.81 16.08 -2.01
CA ASN A 302 -3.54 17.02 -3.09
C ASN A 302 -4.81 17.81 -3.50
N GLN A 303 -5.97 17.17 -3.43
CA GLN A 303 -7.28 17.80 -3.67
C GLN A 303 -7.89 18.48 -2.42
N ASN A 304 -7.12 18.63 -1.34
CA ASN A 304 -7.53 19.24 -0.06
C ASN A 304 -8.74 18.56 0.62
N LYS A 305 -8.98 17.26 0.35
CA LYS A 305 -10.04 16.45 0.98
C LYS A 305 -9.56 15.82 2.29
N ILE A 306 -9.20 16.66 3.27
CA ILE A 306 -8.48 16.24 4.49
C ILE A 306 -9.20 15.14 5.29
N ILE A 307 -10.51 15.26 5.50
CA ILE A 307 -11.28 14.28 6.31
C ILE A 307 -11.24 12.89 5.65
N LYS A 308 -11.48 12.81 4.35
CA LYS A 308 -11.41 11.54 3.61
C LYS A 308 -10.00 10.98 3.56
N ALA A 309 -9.00 11.86 3.42
CA ALA A 309 -7.60 11.46 3.46
C ALA A 309 -7.23 10.87 4.83
N GLN A 310 -7.77 11.40 5.92
CA GLN A 310 -7.62 10.85 7.26
C GLN A 310 -8.26 9.46 7.39
N GLU A 311 -9.45 9.26 6.86
CA GLU A 311 -10.11 7.94 6.87
C GLU A 311 -9.30 6.91 6.06
N ALA A 312 -8.84 7.27 4.86
CA ALA A 312 -7.97 6.42 4.05
C ALA A 312 -6.63 6.14 4.75
N LEU A 313 -6.04 7.13 5.41
CA LEU A 313 -4.83 6.96 6.19
C LEU A 313 -5.04 6.02 7.39
N ASN A 314 -6.19 6.11 8.07
CA ASN A 314 -6.54 5.19 9.15
C ASN A 314 -6.62 3.74 8.66
N ILE A 315 -7.19 3.51 7.47
CA ILE A 315 -7.20 2.16 6.86
C ILE A 315 -5.77 1.65 6.64
N LEU A 316 -4.86 2.51 6.17
CA LEU A 316 -3.46 2.14 5.97
C LEU A 316 -2.77 1.75 7.28
N THR A 317 -2.93 2.56 8.34
CA THR A 317 -2.21 2.35 9.61
C THR A 317 -2.84 1.28 10.49
N THR A 318 -4.14 1.00 10.37
CA THR A 318 -4.83 0.02 11.23
C THR A 318 -5.16 -1.28 10.50
N SER A 319 -5.83 -1.19 9.35
CA SER A 319 -6.36 -2.36 8.64
C SER A 319 -5.31 -3.03 7.76
N LEU A 320 -4.36 -2.27 7.21
CA LEU A 320 -3.34 -2.77 6.30
C LEU A 320 -1.97 -2.97 6.94
N TYR A 321 -1.79 -2.59 8.20
CA TYR A 321 -0.54 -2.86 8.91
C TYR A 321 -0.28 -4.38 8.99
N PRO A 322 0.92 -4.88 8.62
CA PRO A 322 1.20 -6.30 8.55
C PRO A 322 0.90 -7.01 9.88
N LYS A 323 0.02 -8.02 9.85
CA LYS A 323 -0.30 -8.82 11.04
C LYS A 323 0.51 -10.12 11.13
N PHE A 324 1.12 -10.53 10.03
CA PHE A 324 2.05 -11.65 9.99
C PHE A 324 3.44 -11.11 10.33
N ASP A 325 4.15 -11.76 11.26
CA ASP A 325 5.54 -11.44 11.58
C ASP A 325 6.47 -11.98 10.48
N HIS A 326 6.34 -11.41 9.28
CA HIS A 326 7.13 -11.76 8.11
C HIS A 326 7.86 -10.53 7.60
N ILE A 327 9.19 -10.60 7.57
CA ILE A 327 10.10 -9.49 7.26
C ILE A 327 9.72 -8.82 5.94
N VAL A 328 9.47 -9.61 4.89
CA VAL A 328 9.16 -9.09 3.55
C VAL A 328 7.86 -8.25 3.52
N LEU A 329 6.84 -8.63 4.29
CA LEU A 329 5.59 -7.86 4.34
C LEU A 329 5.79 -6.54 5.10
N HIS A 330 6.56 -6.56 6.18
CA HIS A 330 6.98 -5.34 6.87
C HIS A 330 7.83 -4.43 5.97
N GLN A 331 8.70 -5.00 5.14
CA GLN A 331 9.49 -4.26 4.16
C GLN A 331 8.61 -3.60 3.10
N CYS A 332 7.67 -4.33 2.49
CA CYS A 332 6.68 -3.79 1.55
C CYS A 332 5.91 -2.61 2.15
N TYR A 333 5.43 -2.77 3.38
CA TYR A 333 4.70 -1.73 4.10
C TYR A 333 5.57 -0.48 4.34
N ARG A 334 6.83 -0.65 4.74
CA ARG A 334 7.78 0.46 4.95
C ARG A 334 8.09 1.21 3.66
N ILE A 335 8.25 0.50 2.53
CA ILE A 335 8.47 1.11 1.21
C ILE A 335 7.29 2.00 0.83
N GLU A 336 6.07 1.52 1.01
CA GLU A 336 4.88 2.28 0.64
C GLU A 336 4.62 3.46 1.60
N LEU A 337 4.89 3.30 2.91
CA LEU A 337 4.92 4.44 3.84
C LEU A 337 6.00 5.48 3.48
N TYR A 338 7.15 5.02 2.98
CA TYR A 338 8.18 5.91 2.46
C TYR A 338 7.69 6.68 1.23
N HIS A 339 7.03 6.02 0.27
CA HIS A 339 6.43 6.69 -0.87
C HIS A 339 5.37 7.70 -0.45
N LEU A 340 4.54 7.34 0.54
CA LEU A 340 3.54 8.23 1.10
C LEU A 340 4.18 9.50 1.66
N THR A 341 5.12 9.36 2.60
CA THR A 341 5.79 10.50 3.23
C THR A 341 6.54 11.38 2.23
N SER A 342 7.18 10.78 1.23
CA SER A 342 7.94 11.47 0.18
C SER A 342 7.08 12.35 -0.72
N ASN A 343 5.82 11.97 -0.96
CA ASN A 343 4.89 12.73 -1.80
C ASN A 343 4.33 14.01 -1.13
N PHE A 344 4.45 14.14 0.19
CA PHE A 344 4.01 15.36 0.87
C PHE A 344 5.08 16.45 0.79
N LYS A 345 4.64 17.65 0.38
CA LYS A 345 5.40 18.89 0.58
C LYS A 345 5.40 19.22 2.08
N LEU A 346 6.58 19.51 2.62
CA LEU A 346 6.80 19.71 4.05
C LEU A 346 6.07 20.95 4.59
N ASP A 347 5.79 21.91 3.71
CA ASP A 347 5.25 23.23 4.05
C ASP A 347 3.76 23.21 4.44
N ASP A 348 3.02 22.14 4.12
CA ASP A 348 1.57 22.03 4.38
C ASP A 348 1.27 21.28 5.69
N ILE A 349 1.39 22.00 6.80
CA ILE A 349 1.18 21.49 8.17
C ILE A 349 -0.20 20.85 8.34
N HIS A 350 -1.23 21.33 7.64
CA HIS A 350 -2.59 20.79 7.74
C HIS A 350 -2.73 19.41 7.12
N LYS A 351 -1.92 19.08 6.11
CA LYS A 351 -1.86 17.75 5.50
C LYS A 351 -0.94 16.81 6.24
N PHE A 352 0.14 17.35 6.79
CA PHE A 352 1.16 16.54 7.44
C PHE A 352 0.85 16.21 8.90
N SER A 353 0.15 17.08 9.64
CA SER A 353 -0.26 16.81 11.03
C SER A 353 -1.10 15.52 11.17
N PRO A 354 -2.09 15.25 10.30
CA PRO A 354 -2.79 13.97 10.28
C PRO A 354 -1.88 12.77 10.04
N LEU A 355 -0.90 12.90 9.13
CA LEU A 355 0.09 11.86 8.84
C LEU A 355 0.94 11.55 10.08
N LEU A 356 1.46 12.59 10.74
CA LEU A 356 2.20 12.45 11.99
C LEU A 356 1.36 11.80 13.09
N LYS A 357 0.10 12.20 13.23
CA LYS A 357 -0.80 11.61 14.23
C LYS A 357 -1.01 10.12 13.99
N ALA A 358 -1.17 9.70 12.74
CA ALA A 358 -1.35 8.29 12.40
C ALA A 358 -0.04 7.50 12.61
N LEU A 359 1.12 8.07 12.25
CA LEU A 359 2.43 7.46 12.52
C LEU A 359 2.69 7.30 14.02
N ASN A 360 2.26 8.25 14.86
CA ASN A 360 2.40 8.16 16.32
C ASN A 360 1.59 7.02 16.96
N GLN A 361 0.61 6.46 16.25
CA GLN A 361 -0.18 5.34 16.76
C GLN A 361 0.50 3.99 16.48
N MET A 362 1.59 3.98 15.71
CA MET A 362 2.32 2.77 15.35
C MET A 362 3.53 2.57 16.28
N GLU A 363 3.91 1.31 16.51
CA GLU A 363 5.11 0.96 17.30
C GLU A 363 6.37 1.60 16.70
N LYS A 364 7.11 2.34 17.53
CA LYS A 364 8.23 3.18 17.10
C LYS A 364 9.32 2.40 16.36
N GLU A 365 9.61 1.18 16.80
CA GLU A 365 10.65 0.31 16.21
C GLU A 365 10.37 0.00 14.73
N LYS A 366 9.09 -0.11 14.35
CA LYS A 366 8.68 -0.53 13.01
C LYS A 366 8.61 0.61 12.00
N ILE A 367 8.62 1.87 12.48
CA ILE A 367 8.60 3.08 11.64
C ILE A 367 9.86 3.94 11.78
N GLU A 368 10.91 3.42 12.42
CA GLU A 368 12.20 4.12 12.66
C GLU A 368 12.80 4.69 11.36
N LYS A 369 12.87 3.87 10.28
CA LYS A 369 13.40 4.30 8.97
C LYS A 369 12.54 5.43 8.34
N VAL A 370 11.23 5.44 8.58
CA VAL A 370 10.34 6.50 8.10
C VAL A 370 10.65 7.82 8.82
N TYR A 371 10.82 7.78 10.14
CA TYR A 371 11.21 8.96 10.91
C TYR A 371 12.59 9.49 10.57
N GLN A 372 13.57 8.61 10.37
CA GLN A 372 14.90 9.00 9.91
C GLN A 372 14.82 9.78 8.59
N ASN A 373 14.10 9.26 7.59
CA ASN A 373 13.90 9.96 6.32
C ASN A 373 13.23 11.34 6.52
N LEU A 374 12.19 11.41 7.34
CA LEU A 374 11.51 12.67 7.63
C LEU A 374 12.46 13.72 8.25
N ILE A 375 13.35 13.29 9.16
CA ILE A 375 14.39 14.16 9.74
C ILE A 375 15.40 14.60 8.67
N ILE A 376 15.87 13.67 7.81
CA ILE A 376 16.80 13.99 6.72
C ILE A 376 16.20 15.06 5.81
N ARG A 377 14.97 14.86 5.33
CA ARG A 377 14.27 15.82 4.45
C ARG A 377 14.06 17.18 5.12
N ALA A 378 13.74 17.19 6.42
CA ALA A 378 13.59 18.41 7.19
C ALA A 378 14.91 19.20 7.25
N VAL A 379 16.02 18.50 7.49
CA VAL A 379 17.36 19.08 7.53
C VAL A 379 17.80 19.54 6.15
N GLU A 380 17.57 18.76 5.08
CA GLU A 380 17.95 19.11 3.71
C GLU A 380 17.18 20.31 3.15
N ASN A 381 15.92 20.50 3.58
CA ASN A 381 15.12 21.67 3.20
C ASN A 381 15.28 22.87 4.15
N GLY A 382 16.01 22.71 5.26
CA GLY A 382 16.19 23.77 6.26
C GLY A 382 14.91 24.14 7.03
N ASP A 383 13.89 23.27 7.06
CA ASP A 383 12.62 23.55 7.73
C ASP A 383 12.67 23.18 9.21
N ILE A 384 13.01 24.18 10.03
CA ILE A 384 13.12 24.05 11.49
C ILE A 384 11.77 23.71 12.13
N LYS A 385 10.66 24.26 11.61
CA LYS A 385 9.33 24.08 12.22
C LYS A 385 8.87 22.64 12.04
N PHE A 386 9.11 22.09 10.86
CA PHE A 386 8.85 20.70 10.55
C PHE A 386 9.78 19.75 11.32
N LEU A 387 11.08 20.04 11.36
CA LEU A 387 12.06 19.29 12.13
C LEU A 387 11.68 19.21 13.62
N CYS A 388 11.22 20.33 14.18
CA CYS A 388 10.72 20.42 15.54
C CYS A 388 9.56 19.44 15.79
N ASN A 389 8.54 19.47 14.92
CA ASN A 389 7.39 18.58 15.05
C ASN A 389 7.79 17.10 14.99
N ILE A 390 8.72 16.70 14.13
CA ILE A 390 9.14 15.29 14.01
C ILE A 390 9.97 14.85 15.22
N VAL A 391 10.98 15.63 15.60
CA VAL A 391 11.94 15.22 16.63
C VAL A 391 11.27 15.05 17.99
N TYR A 392 10.29 15.90 18.33
CA TYR A 392 9.48 15.72 19.54
C TYR A 392 8.65 14.43 19.53
N LEU A 393 8.21 13.97 18.35
CA LEU A 393 7.43 12.73 18.21
C LEU A 393 8.31 11.49 18.31
N VAL A 394 9.44 11.48 17.58
CA VAL A 394 10.40 10.37 17.58
C VAL A 394 10.91 10.10 19.00
N THR A 395 11.08 11.13 19.81
CA THR A 395 11.69 11.03 21.15
C THR A 395 10.68 11.07 22.29
N LYS A 396 9.38 10.92 21.98
CA LYS A 396 8.35 10.76 22.99
C LYS A 396 8.64 9.45 23.74
N GLU A 397 8.75 9.54 25.06
CA GLU A 397 8.88 8.34 25.88
C GLU A 397 7.49 7.68 25.91
N GLU A 398 7.42 6.39 25.60
CA GLU A 398 6.23 5.60 25.85
C GLU A 398 5.98 5.65 27.37
N GLU A 399 4.84 6.21 27.76
CA GLU A 399 4.35 6.10 29.14
C GLU A 399 4.01 4.62 29.34
N GLN A 400 4.90 3.89 30.01
CA GLN A 400 4.55 2.55 30.49
C GLN A 400 3.35 2.71 31.42
N ASP A 401 2.25 2.06 31.03
CA ASP A 401 1.09 1.87 31.88
C ASP A 401 1.58 1.38 33.25
N ASN A 402 1.25 2.13 34.29
CA ASN A 402 1.64 1.84 35.68
C ASN A 402 0.87 0.62 36.23
N ASN A 403 0.83 -0.50 35.51
CA ASN A 403 0.38 -1.76 36.06
C ASN A 403 1.50 -2.31 36.95
N LYS A 404 1.45 -1.87 38.21
CA LYS A 404 2.35 -2.24 39.31
C LYS A 404 2.09 -3.66 39.81
N ASP A 405 2.02 -4.65 38.93
CA ASP A 405 1.92 -6.04 39.34
C ASP A 405 3.18 -6.80 38.91
N GLU A 406 3.95 -7.21 39.93
CA GLU A 406 5.03 -8.22 39.94
C GLU A 406 5.96 -8.31 38.71
N ILE A 407 6.67 -7.23 38.37
CA ILE A 407 7.78 -7.31 37.41
C ILE A 407 9.03 -7.87 38.10
N SER A 408 9.60 -8.96 37.58
CA SER A 408 10.80 -9.57 38.15
C SER A 408 12.02 -8.64 38.04
N PRO A 409 12.99 -8.69 38.97
CA PRO A 409 14.19 -7.84 38.93
C PRO A 409 14.98 -7.95 37.63
N ILE A 410 14.94 -9.12 36.98
CA ILE A 410 15.63 -9.39 35.71
C ILE A 410 14.92 -8.67 34.55
N GLN A 411 13.59 -8.64 34.55
CA GLN A 411 12.81 -7.91 33.54
C GLN A 411 13.04 -6.39 33.64
N LEU A 412 13.21 -5.85 34.85
CA LEU A 412 13.58 -4.44 35.06
C LEU A 412 14.98 -4.11 34.51
N ILE A 413 15.95 -5.03 34.67
CA ILE A 413 17.31 -4.86 34.14
C ILE A 413 17.30 -4.94 32.62
N VAL A 414 16.63 -5.92 32.03
CA VAL A 414 16.50 -6.08 30.57
C VAL A 414 15.77 -4.88 29.96
N ALA A 415 14.66 -4.45 30.56
CA ALA A 415 13.95 -3.23 30.14
C ALA A 415 14.84 -1.98 30.24
N GLY A 416 15.68 -1.88 31.27
CA GLY A 416 16.66 -0.80 31.43
C GLY A 416 17.75 -0.81 30.35
N ILE A 417 18.22 -1.99 29.93
CA ILE A 417 19.21 -2.15 28.85
C ILE A 417 18.60 -1.81 27.49
N VAL A 418 17.41 -2.32 27.19
CA VAL A 418 16.67 -2.02 25.95
C VAL A 418 16.37 -0.52 25.85
N LYS A 419 15.89 0.08 26.94
CA LYS A 419 15.63 1.53 27.01
C LYS A 419 16.89 2.35 26.74
N ARG A 420 18.04 1.97 27.30
CA ARG A 420 19.32 2.64 27.01
C ARG A 420 19.73 2.49 25.54
N LYS A 421 19.55 1.31 24.93
CA LYS A 421 19.83 1.11 23.50
C LYS A 421 18.95 2.01 22.62
N ILE A 422 17.65 2.10 22.91
CA ILE A 422 16.72 2.99 22.19
C ILE A 422 17.13 4.46 22.34
N VAL A 423 17.47 4.89 23.56
CA VAL A 423 17.94 6.25 23.82
C VAL A 423 19.25 6.55 23.05
N GLN A 424 20.19 5.59 23.00
CA GLN A 424 21.43 5.74 22.25
C GLN A 424 21.20 5.87 20.75
N LYS A 425 20.23 5.11 20.18
CA LYS A 425 19.80 5.23 18.78
C LYS A 425 19.23 6.62 18.48
N ASP A 426 18.31 7.09 19.32
CA ASP A 426 17.70 8.42 19.17
C ASP A 426 18.77 9.53 19.21
N VAL A 427 19.71 9.43 20.16
CA VAL A 427 20.83 10.36 20.27
C VAL A 427 21.71 10.30 19.02
N HIS A 428 22.04 9.11 18.52
CA HIS A 428 22.86 8.95 17.32
C HIS A 428 22.20 9.53 16.08
N LEU A 429 20.89 9.30 15.91
CA LEU A 429 20.10 9.88 14.82
C LEU A 429 20.12 11.41 14.86
N ILE A 430 19.96 12.00 16.05
CA ILE A 430 20.04 13.46 16.25
C ILE A 430 21.46 13.97 15.96
N LEU A 431 22.52 13.26 16.36
CA LEU A 431 23.90 13.63 16.03
C LEU A 431 24.14 13.65 14.52
N ARG A 432 23.66 12.64 13.77
CA ARG A 432 23.72 12.64 12.29
C ARG A 432 22.99 13.86 11.71
N ALA A 433 21.82 14.19 12.23
CA ALA A 433 21.04 15.36 11.79
C ALA A 433 21.74 16.70 12.09
N ILE A 434 22.39 16.84 13.25
CA ILE A 434 23.19 18.03 13.61
C ILE A 434 24.37 18.17 12.65
N LEU A 435 25.11 17.08 12.43
CA LEU A 435 26.27 17.08 11.54
C LEU A 435 25.88 17.51 10.13
N LYS A 436 24.78 16.95 9.60
CA LYS A 436 24.31 17.28 8.25
C LYS A 436 23.81 18.72 8.15
N SER A 437 23.13 19.21 9.19
CA SER A 437 22.71 20.61 9.27
C SER A 437 23.90 21.57 9.25
N ILE A 438 25.04 21.20 9.87
CA ILE A 438 26.28 21.98 9.82
C ILE A 438 26.91 21.92 8.43
N GLU A 439 26.96 20.74 7.82
CA GLU A 439 27.52 20.52 6.47
C GLU A 439 26.77 21.35 5.41
N LEU A 440 25.44 21.36 5.46
CA LEU A 440 24.59 22.11 4.52
C LEU A 440 24.51 23.62 4.84
N GLY A 441 25.06 24.08 5.96
CA GLY A 441 24.96 25.47 6.38
C GLY A 441 23.60 25.87 6.98
N HIS A 442 22.72 24.90 7.28
CA HIS A 442 21.43 25.13 7.93
C HIS A 442 21.59 25.30 9.45
N HIS A 443 22.26 26.38 9.84
CA HIS A 443 22.70 26.65 11.21
C HIS A 443 21.56 26.71 12.24
N ALA A 444 20.39 27.20 11.84
CA ALA A 444 19.24 27.28 12.72
C ALA A 444 18.66 25.89 13.05
N CYS A 445 18.67 24.94 12.10
CA CYS A 445 18.35 23.53 12.35
C CYS A 445 19.36 22.89 13.30
N ALA A 446 20.66 23.12 13.06
CA ALA A 446 21.72 22.61 13.92
C ALA A 446 21.57 23.09 15.38
N GLY A 447 21.35 24.39 15.58
CA GLY A 447 21.21 24.94 16.92
C GLY A 447 19.90 24.54 17.62
N PHE A 448 18.80 24.38 16.88
CA PHE A 448 17.58 23.76 17.42
C PHE A 448 17.85 22.33 17.92
N LEU A 449 18.45 21.47 17.07
CA LEU A 449 18.75 20.08 17.41
C LEU A 449 19.72 19.97 18.59
N ILE A 450 20.73 20.85 18.68
CA ILE A 450 21.67 20.88 19.82
C ILE A 450 20.94 21.26 21.11
N LYS A 451 20.09 22.30 21.08
CA LYS A 451 19.28 22.69 22.25
C LYS A 451 18.36 21.54 22.67
N PHE A 452 17.70 20.92 21.70
CA PHE A 452 16.82 19.78 21.92
C PHE A 452 17.59 18.60 22.55
N LEU A 453 18.73 18.21 21.97
CA LEU A 453 19.59 17.13 22.45
C LEU A 453 19.99 17.34 23.93
N VAL A 454 20.51 18.52 24.25
CA VAL A 454 21.00 18.85 25.60
C VAL A 454 19.88 18.97 26.63
N THR A 455 18.68 19.40 26.23
CA THR A 455 17.55 19.53 27.18
C THR A 455 16.79 18.23 27.39
N ARG A 456 16.72 17.36 26.37
CA ARG A 456 15.94 16.12 26.41
C ARG A 456 16.71 14.93 26.98
N PHE A 457 17.99 14.78 26.66
CA PHE A 457 18.77 13.57 26.97
C PHE A 457 19.80 13.79 28.09
N ASN A 458 20.20 12.71 28.75
CA ASN A 458 21.23 12.73 29.77
C ASN A 458 22.60 12.98 29.15
N GLY A 459 23.42 13.83 29.78
CA GLY A 459 24.80 14.10 29.33
C GLY A 459 25.66 12.85 29.17
N LEU A 460 25.43 11.79 29.97
CA LEU A 460 26.15 10.51 29.81
C LEU A 460 25.78 9.78 28.53
N ASP A 461 24.50 9.78 28.13
CA ASP A 461 24.06 9.13 26.89
C ASP A 461 24.62 9.88 25.69
N ILE A 462 24.59 11.22 25.72
CA ILE A 462 25.22 12.08 24.71
C ILE A 462 26.73 11.79 24.62
N ARG A 463 27.42 11.69 25.77
CA ARG A 463 28.86 11.42 25.81
C ARG A 463 29.21 10.06 25.21
N ILE A 464 28.48 9.00 25.57
CA ILE A 464 28.73 7.65 25.05
C ILE A 464 28.47 7.61 23.54
N SER A 465 27.33 8.15 23.08
CA SER A 465 27.01 8.16 21.65
C SER A 465 28.01 8.98 20.84
N LEU A 466 28.44 10.16 21.34
CA LEU A 466 29.43 11.00 20.65
C LEU A 466 30.82 10.34 20.60
N ALA A 467 31.23 9.63 21.64
CA ALA A 467 32.51 8.91 21.66
C ALA A 467 32.54 7.76 20.65
N ASN A 468 31.39 7.12 20.39
CA ASN A 468 31.24 6.07 19.39
C ASN A 468 30.88 6.62 17.99
N PHE A 469 30.76 7.94 17.85
CA PHE A 469 30.38 8.60 16.61
C PHE A 469 31.62 8.82 15.74
N SER A 470 31.70 8.08 14.65
CA SER A 470 32.81 8.12 13.69
C SER A 470 32.29 8.24 12.26
N LYS A 471 33.18 8.53 11.31
CA LYS A 471 32.86 8.53 9.87
C LYS A 471 32.27 7.21 9.38
N THR A 472 32.73 6.08 9.94
CA THR A 472 32.16 4.76 9.64
C THR A 472 30.75 4.64 10.22
N ASN A 473 30.58 4.90 11.51
CA ASN A 473 29.30 4.68 12.21
C ASN A 473 28.23 5.73 11.88
N ALA A 474 28.63 6.87 11.32
CA ALA A 474 27.73 7.90 10.79
C ALA A 474 27.13 7.51 9.42
N ASN A 475 27.82 6.64 8.67
CA ASN A 475 27.40 6.13 7.37
C ASN A 475 26.86 4.68 7.42
N VAL A 476 27.02 3.98 8.54
CA VAL A 476 26.49 2.63 8.75
C VAL A 476 24.99 2.70 9.10
N VAL A 477 24.18 1.92 8.37
CA VAL A 477 22.77 1.65 8.70
C VAL A 477 22.73 1.00 10.09
N LEU A 478 22.13 1.67 11.08
CA LEU A 478 21.88 1.06 12.39
C LEU A 478 20.70 0.07 12.28
N ASP A 479 20.86 -1.01 11.53
CA ASP A 479 19.90 -2.14 11.56
C ASP A 479 20.30 -3.07 12.72
N PHE A 480 19.48 -3.10 13.75
CA PHE A 480 19.61 -4.05 14.88
C PHE A 480 18.47 -5.08 14.91
N THR A 481 17.75 -5.25 13.81
CA THR A 481 16.98 -6.47 13.58
C THR A 481 17.97 -7.52 13.07
N GLU A 482 18.37 -8.47 13.92
CA GLU A 482 19.38 -9.52 13.64
C GLU A 482 19.06 -10.42 12.42
N ASN A 483 17.94 -10.22 11.71
CA ASN A 483 17.41 -11.17 10.73
C ASN A 483 17.30 -10.67 9.27
N GLU A 484 17.76 -9.46 8.91
CA GLU A 484 17.66 -8.95 7.52
C GLU A 484 18.85 -9.33 6.58
N GLN A 485 19.77 -10.21 6.97
CA GLN A 485 20.93 -10.60 6.14
C GLN A 485 20.65 -11.63 5.03
N LYS A 486 19.42 -11.73 4.51
CA LYS A 486 19.05 -12.71 3.47
C LYS A 486 18.55 -12.13 2.16
N THR A 487 19.00 -10.95 1.72
CA THR A 487 19.00 -10.58 0.28
C THR A 487 19.94 -9.41 0.01
N THR A 488 21.11 -9.71 -0.56
CA THR A 488 22.14 -8.73 -0.95
C THR A 488 21.76 -7.85 -2.15
N GLU A 489 20.61 -8.06 -2.80
CA GLU A 489 20.24 -7.36 -4.05
C GLU A 489 19.18 -6.26 -3.88
N GLU A 490 18.58 -6.07 -2.70
CA GLU A 490 17.45 -5.12 -2.50
C GLU A 490 17.80 -3.82 -1.74
N THR A 491 19.09 -3.57 -1.48
CA THR A 491 19.52 -2.53 -0.51
C THR A 491 19.79 -1.13 -1.09
N ASP A 492 19.68 -0.89 -2.40
CA ASP A 492 19.97 0.44 -2.95
C ASP A 492 18.77 1.41 -2.95
N ILE A 493 17.52 0.91 -3.01
CA ILE A 493 16.32 1.78 -3.00
C ILE A 493 16.03 2.35 -1.60
N GLN A 494 16.54 1.70 -0.54
CA GLN A 494 16.33 2.09 0.86
C GLN A 494 17.52 2.78 1.53
N ARG A 495 18.61 3.06 0.80
CA ARG A 495 19.78 3.82 1.29
C ARG A 495 19.46 5.32 1.41
N ASN A 496 18.43 5.68 2.16
CA ASN A 496 18.19 7.06 2.59
C ASN A 496 18.87 7.27 3.94
N ASP A 497 20.19 7.27 3.86
CA ASP A 497 21.06 7.61 4.96
C ASP A 497 21.59 9.03 4.81
N PHE A 498 22.05 9.60 5.92
CA PHE A 498 22.82 10.82 5.86
C PHE A 498 24.10 10.55 5.06
N ASN A 499 24.15 11.08 3.83
CA ASN A 499 25.36 11.03 3.02
C ASN A 499 26.26 12.20 3.41
N PHE A 500 27.37 11.91 4.09
CA PHE A 500 28.33 12.93 4.52
C PHE A 500 29.48 13.04 3.53
N ASN A 501 29.89 14.27 3.23
CA ASN A 501 31.10 14.47 2.46
C ASN A 501 32.32 14.04 3.29
N SER A 502 33.10 13.10 2.75
CA SER A 502 34.26 12.49 3.39
C SER A 502 35.32 13.49 3.81
N ASP A 503 35.45 14.58 3.07
CA ASP A 503 36.54 15.55 3.17
C ASP A 503 36.21 16.66 4.17
N THR A 504 34.91 16.92 4.38
CA THR A 504 34.42 17.92 5.33
C THR A 504 33.93 17.31 6.64
N PHE A 505 33.92 15.97 6.76
CA PHE A 505 33.38 15.26 7.92
C PHE A 505 34.03 15.73 9.23
N ASP A 506 35.35 15.68 9.32
CA ASP A 506 36.08 16.00 10.56
C ASP A 506 35.88 17.47 10.94
N TYR A 507 35.90 18.38 9.94
CA TYR A 507 35.57 19.79 10.14
C TYR A 507 34.18 19.98 10.76
N CYS A 508 33.14 19.34 10.19
CA CYS A 508 31.78 19.43 10.70
C CYS A 508 31.63 18.76 12.07
N TYR A 509 32.31 17.63 12.29
CA TYR A 509 32.28 16.87 13.54
C TYR A 509 32.87 17.65 14.69
N TYR A 510 34.07 18.24 14.51
CA TYR A 510 34.68 19.09 15.53
C TYR A 510 33.83 20.32 15.84
N LYS A 511 33.22 20.94 14.81
CA LYS A 511 32.30 22.06 15.01
C LYS A 511 31.06 21.63 15.82
N MET A 512 30.48 20.47 15.51
CA MET A 512 29.37 19.87 16.26
C MET A 512 29.75 19.64 17.74
N ALA A 513 30.91 19.02 17.99
CA ALA A 513 31.38 18.74 19.35
C ALA A 513 31.55 20.02 20.18
N ILE A 514 32.19 21.06 19.62
CA ILE A 514 32.34 22.37 20.29
C ILE A 514 30.96 22.95 20.61
N LEU A 515 30.02 22.90 19.67
CA LEU A 515 28.71 23.50 19.86
C LEU A 515 27.87 22.77 20.92
N ILE A 516 27.95 21.43 20.97
CA ILE A 516 27.28 20.61 22.00
C ILE A 516 27.88 20.88 23.37
N TYR A 517 29.21 20.86 23.49
CA TYR A 517 29.90 21.13 24.75
C TYR A 517 29.58 22.53 25.27
N GLY A 518 29.63 23.55 24.40
CA GLY A 518 29.26 24.92 24.74
C GLY A 518 27.84 25.04 25.28
N GLN A 519 26.87 24.36 24.65
CA GLN A 519 25.49 24.34 25.10
C GLN A 519 25.33 23.62 26.46
N GLN A 520 26.06 22.53 26.71
CA GLN A 520 26.05 21.82 27.99
C GLN A 520 26.60 22.71 29.13
N VAL A 521 27.74 23.38 28.90
CA VAL A 521 28.34 24.31 29.86
C VAL A 521 27.41 25.48 30.15
N PHE A 522 26.84 26.08 29.10
CA PHE A 522 25.89 27.18 29.24
C PHE A 522 24.63 26.78 30.02
N ALA A 523 24.06 25.61 29.72
CA ALA A 523 22.90 25.10 30.42
C ALA A 523 23.16 24.88 31.92
N LYS A 524 24.37 24.40 32.27
CA LYS A 524 24.81 24.22 33.66
C LYS A 524 24.96 25.57 34.38
N GLU A 525 25.66 26.53 33.79
CA GLU A 525 25.92 27.85 34.40
C GLU A 525 24.63 28.65 34.61
N ASN A 526 23.66 28.51 33.70
CA ASN A 526 22.39 29.25 33.75
C ASN A 526 21.26 28.43 34.40
N LYS A 527 21.56 27.26 35.00
CA LYS A 527 20.60 26.38 35.68
C LYS A 527 19.34 26.09 34.86
N LEU A 528 19.50 25.82 33.56
CA LEU A 528 18.36 25.49 32.69
C LEU A 528 17.74 24.16 33.11
N ALA A 529 16.42 24.02 32.91
CA ALA A 529 15.70 22.78 33.17
C ALA A 529 16.16 21.70 32.17
N VAL A 530 17.08 20.84 32.61
CA VAL A 530 17.60 19.69 31.88
C VAL A 530 17.19 18.42 32.63
N LYS A 531 16.81 17.38 31.88
CA LYS A 531 16.48 16.08 32.46
C LYS A 531 17.71 15.52 33.21
N ASN A 532 17.58 15.39 34.54
CA ASN A 532 18.63 15.03 35.52
C ASN A 532 19.69 16.12 35.81
N THR A 533 19.33 17.04 36.70
CA THR A 533 20.19 18.08 37.30
C THR A 533 21.26 17.54 38.26
N GLU A 534 21.18 16.29 38.71
CA GLU A 534 22.02 15.77 39.81
C GLU A 534 23.39 15.20 39.40
N SER A 535 23.70 15.09 38.10
CA SER A 535 24.95 14.46 37.68
C SER A 535 26.01 15.48 37.26
N HIS A 536 26.68 16.05 38.27
CA HIS A 536 27.57 17.20 38.13
C HIS A 536 28.81 17.04 37.21
N ASN A 537 29.08 15.85 36.63
CA ASN A 537 30.32 15.52 35.90
C ASN A 537 30.14 14.74 34.57
N LYS A 538 29.06 14.96 33.80
CA LYS A 538 28.78 14.20 32.56
C LYS A 538 28.68 15.06 31.30
N HIS A 539 29.51 16.08 31.15
CA HIS A 539 29.68 16.72 29.85
C HIS A 539 30.37 15.77 28.87
N ILE A 540 30.26 16.04 27.57
CA ILE A 540 31.05 15.31 26.59
C ILE A 540 32.55 15.52 26.84
N GLU A 541 33.35 14.49 26.56
CA GLU A 541 34.81 14.55 26.67
C GLU A 541 35.39 15.28 25.46
N ILE A 542 35.37 16.61 25.51
CA ILE A 542 35.73 17.47 24.37
C ILE A 542 37.18 17.28 23.94
N SER A 543 38.08 16.93 24.86
CA SER A 543 39.49 16.63 24.55
C SER A 543 39.63 15.42 23.64
N LYS A 544 38.87 14.34 23.89
CA LYS A 544 38.84 13.16 23.03
C LYS A 544 38.15 13.44 21.70
N ALA A 545 37.05 14.19 21.72
CA ALA A 545 36.33 14.53 20.49
C ALA A 545 37.13 15.45 19.56
N LEU A 546 38.09 16.21 20.08
CA LEU A 546 38.94 17.11 19.30
C LEU A 546 40.38 16.59 19.13
N ASP A 547 40.62 15.29 19.39
CA ASP A 547 41.94 14.69 19.19
C ASP A 547 42.35 14.83 17.71
N GLY A 548 43.56 15.33 17.46
CA GLY A 548 44.05 15.65 16.11
C GLY A 548 43.54 16.94 15.46
N CYS A 549 42.75 17.78 16.14
CA CYS A 549 42.25 19.03 15.55
C CYS A 549 43.31 20.16 15.55
N GLU A 550 43.95 20.39 14.41
CA GLU A 550 44.99 21.42 14.24
C GLU A 550 44.43 22.86 14.09
N TYR A 551 43.16 22.99 13.71
CA TYR A 551 42.53 24.25 13.30
C TYR A 551 41.46 24.75 14.28
N LEU A 552 41.62 24.48 15.58
CA LEU A 552 40.69 24.88 16.64
C LEU A 552 40.36 26.39 16.63
N ASN A 553 41.38 27.25 16.45
CA ASN A 553 41.16 28.70 16.42
C ASN A 553 40.22 29.10 15.27
N TYR A 554 40.41 28.49 14.10
CA TYR A 554 39.57 28.72 12.93
C TYR A 554 38.13 28.24 13.15
N LEU A 555 37.92 27.11 13.83
CA LEU A 555 36.56 26.64 14.16
C LEU A 555 35.81 27.65 15.03
N PHE A 556 36.44 28.17 16.09
CA PHE A 556 35.83 29.19 16.94
C PHE A 556 35.52 30.47 16.18
N GLU A 557 36.40 30.92 15.28
CA GLU A 557 36.15 32.08 14.42
C GLU A 557 34.94 31.86 13.51
N LYS A 558 34.85 30.68 12.87
CA LYS A 558 33.72 30.32 11.99
C LYS A 558 32.42 30.14 12.76
N ILE A 559 32.44 29.69 14.02
CA ILE A 559 31.26 29.62 14.88
C ILE A 559 30.81 31.05 15.25
N ASN A 560 31.75 31.89 15.70
CA ASN A 560 31.46 33.28 16.07
C ASN A 560 30.92 34.09 14.89
N LYS A 561 31.40 33.85 13.67
CA LYS A 561 30.91 34.55 12.47
C LYS A 561 29.44 34.25 12.16
N VAL A 562 28.96 33.04 12.44
CA VAL A 562 27.56 32.64 12.23
C VAL A 562 26.65 33.19 13.34
N ASN A 563 27.18 33.33 14.55
CA ASN A 563 26.57 34.04 15.68
C ASN A 563 25.09 33.64 15.94
N SER A 564 24.16 34.58 15.74
CA SER A 564 22.75 34.47 16.04
C SER A 564 22.00 33.49 15.15
N SER A 565 22.53 33.15 13.97
CA SER A 565 21.88 32.21 13.05
C SER A 565 21.74 30.79 13.63
N TYR A 566 22.54 30.44 14.65
CA TYR A 566 22.36 29.19 15.38
C TYR A 566 21.15 29.22 16.34
N GLY A 567 20.68 30.38 16.81
CA GLY A 567 19.66 30.45 17.88
C GLY A 567 20.13 29.92 19.25
N LEU A 568 21.46 29.83 19.43
CA LEU A 568 22.13 29.44 20.67
C LEU A 568 22.65 30.70 21.38
N LEU A 569 22.02 31.07 22.51
CA LEU A 569 22.31 32.32 23.23
C LEU A 569 23.77 32.44 23.70
N TYR A 570 24.46 31.33 23.96
CA TYR A 570 25.83 31.39 24.42
C TYR A 570 26.82 31.82 23.33
N VAL A 571 26.50 31.54 22.06
CA VAL A 571 27.35 31.91 20.91
C VAL A 571 27.35 33.43 20.72
N THR A 572 26.26 34.10 21.11
CA THR A 572 26.14 35.56 21.01
C THR A 572 26.84 36.31 22.15
N LYS A 573 27.31 35.60 23.19
CA LYS A 573 28.01 36.19 24.34
C LYS A 573 29.52 36.08 24.14
N GLU A 574 30.15 37.18 23.74
CA GLU A 574 31.59 37.18 23.43
C GLU A 574 32.47 36.69 24.59
N ASP A 575 32.20 37.15 25.80
CA ASP A 575 33.00 36.78 26.98
C ASP A 575 32.87 35.28 27.27
N PHE A 576 31.66 34.75 27.19
CA PHE A 576 31.42 33.31 27.32
C PHE A 576 32.16 32.52 26.24
N MET A 577 32.17 32.99 24.98
CA MET A 577 32.89 32.31 23.90
C MET A 577 34.41 32.36 24.07
N LYS A 578 34.97 33.47 24.59
CA LYS A 578 36.39 33.57 24.95
C LYS A 578 36.74 32.58 26.06
N ASP A 579 35.90 32.50 27.09
CA ASP A 579 36.06 31.57 28.21
C ASP A 579 35.94 30.11 27.78
N LEU A 580 34.94 29.79 26.95
CA LEU A 580 34.74 28.47 26.37
C LEU A 580 35.96 28.04 25.57
N LYS A 581 36.50 28.93 24.71
CA LYS A 581 37.71 28.66 23.93
C LYS A 581 38.92 28.37 24.82
N ARG A 582 39.10 29.14 25.89
CA ARG A 582 40.17 28.91 26.87
C ARG A 582 40.00 27.57 27.58
N LYS A 583 38.78 27.24 27.98
CA LYS A 583 38.46 25.98 28.67
C LYS A 583 38.71 24.76 27.78
N VAL A 584 38.26 24.79 26.52
CA VAL A 584 38.52 23.72 25.55
C VAL A 584 40.01 23.52 25.30
N LYS A 585 40.77 24.61 25.12
CA LYS A 585 42.24 24.53 25.00
C LYS A 585 42.90 23.90 26.22
N TRP A 586 42.47 24.28 27.42
CA TRP A 586 43.00 23.74 28.65
C TRP A 586 42.70 22.24 28.80
N GLU A 587 41.48 21.79 28.46
CA GLU A 587 41.11 20.38 28.51
C GLU A 587 41.91 19.52 27.50
N ILE A 588 42.20 20.04 26.31
CA ILE A 588 43.09 19.37 25.33
C ILE A 588 44.52 19.27 25.86
N LEU A 589 45.08 20.36 26.39
CA LEU A 589 46.44 20.38 26.96
C LEU A 589 46.58 19.40 28.13
N LYS A 590 45.60 19.39 29.03
CA LYS A 590 45.56 18.46 30.17
C LYS A 590 45.55 17.00 29.71
N SER A 591 44.73 16.68 28.71
CA SER A 591 44.68 15.31 28.16
C SER A 591 45.98 14.88 27.50
N ASN A 592 46.73 15.81 26.90
CA ASN A 592 48.03 15.51 26.27
C ASN A 592 49.16 15.37 27.31
N SER A 593 49.02 15.96 28.50
CA SER A 593 49.97 15.75 29.60
C SER A 593 49.75 14.47 30.41
N GLU A 594 48.58 13.84 30.24
CA GLU A 594 48.19 12.59 30.91
C GLU A 594 48.36 11.34 30.01
N LYS A 595 48.72 11.52 28.73
CA LYS A 595 49.20 10.47 27.80
C LYS A 595 50.71 10.39 27.90
#